data_AF-A0A0C1JF47-F1
#
_entry.id   AF-A0A0C1JF47-F1
#
_cell.length_a   1.000
_cell.length_b   1.000
_cell.length_c   1.000
_cell.angle_alpha   90.00
_cell.angle_beta   90.00
_cell.angle_gamma   90.00
#
_symmetry.space_group_name_H-M   'P 1'
#
loop_
_entity.id
_entity.type
_entity.pdbx_description
1 polymer ?
#
loop_
_entity_poly.entity_id
_entity_poly.type
_entity_poly.pdbx_seq_one_letter_code
_entity_poly.pdbx_strand_id
1 'polypeptide(L)'
;MFAQSVGGGGGNGGGAVSVAVGAFGAASVSVGGSAGNGGNGGSVTLSGSGSASVQTGGDDSVGVMLQSVGGGGGNGGYAVSVAASGGPVSGSLAVGVGGDGSAGGTGGPVTVGQFNSSGVATAAGFAGTVVTTGNRSTGMLFQSVGGGGGNG
;
A
#
# COMPACT_ATOMS: atom_id res chain seq x y z
N MET A 1 23.46 -1.86 7.78
CA MET A 1 22.41 -0.99 8.36
C MET A 1 21.17 -1.05 7.50
N PHE A 2 20.00 -0.90 8.10
CA PHE A 2 18.72 -0.95 7.41
C PHE A 2 17.78 0.13 7.94
N ALA A 3 17.19 0.92 7.05
CA ALA A 3 16.14 1.86 7.39
C ALA A 3 14.97 1.65 6.42
N GLN A 4 13.77 1.50 6.97
CA GLN A 4 12.58 1.23 6.18
C GLN A 4 11.41 2.09 6.62
N SER A 5 10.59 2.48 5.65
CA SER A 5 9.25 2.99 5.89
C SER A 5 8.27 2.20 5.05
N VAL A 6 7.16 1.79 5.66
CA VAL A 6 6.09 1.06 4.98
C VAL A 6 4.78 1.75 5.29
N GLY A 7 4.06 2.15 4.25
CA GLY A 7 2.72 2.70 4.35
C GLY A 7 1.72 1.64 4.78
N GLY A 8 0.74 2.03 5.59
CA GLY A 8 -0.34 1.13 6.02
C GLY A 8 -1.18 0.63 4.83
N GLY A 9 -1.74 -0.57 4.92
CA GLY A 9 -2.67 -1.07 3.90
C GLY A 9 -4.01 -0.32 3.89
N GLY A 10 -4.74 -0.45 2.78
CA GLY A 10 -6.11 0.02 2.67
C GLY A 10 -7.10 -0.78 3.51
N GLY A 11 -8.28 -0.20 3.72
CA GLY A 11 -9.38 -0.82 4.46
C GLY A 11 -10.36 -1.55 3.55
N ASN A 12 -11.07 -2.55 4.07
CA ASN A 12 -12.14 -3.21 3.32
C ASN A 12 -13.45 -2.40 3.41
N GLY A 13 -14.16 -2.28 2.29
CA GLY A 13 -15.49 -1.71 2.22
C GLY A 13 -16.54 -2.62 2.88
N GLY A 14 -17.58 -2.01 3.44
CA GLY A 14 -18.64 -2.75 4.15
C GLY A 14 -19.48 -3.61 3.20
N GLY A 15 -19.83 -4.83 3.60
CA GLY A 15 -20.77 -5.66 2.84
C GLY A 15 -22.22 -5.21 3.01
N ALA A 16 -23.05 -5.41 1.99
CA ALA A 16 -24.48 -5.16 2.03
C ALA A 16 -25.29 -6.42 1.71
N VAL A 17 -26.34 -6.65 2.50
CA VAL A 17 -27.31 -7.74 2.27
C VAL A 17 -28.71 -7.16 2.33
N SER A 18 -29.50 -7.42 1.28
CA SER A 18 -30.89 -6.95 1.15
C SER A 18 -31.79 -8.12 0.83
N VAL A 19 -32.84 -8.32 1.64
CA VAL A 19 -33.80 -9.41 1.47
C VAL A 19 -35.20 -8.81 1.45
N ALA A 20 -35.95 -9.10 0.40
CA ALA A 20 -37.33 -8.68 0.23
C ALA A 20 -38.21 -9.90 -0.03
N VAL A 21 -39.31 -10.00 0.71
CA VAL A 21 -40.34 -11.03 0.51
C VAL A 21 -41.70 -10.35 0.46
N GLY A 22 -42.50 -10.66 -0.55
CA GLY A 22 -43.82 -10.03 -0.68
C GLY A 22 -44.84 -10.91 -1.39
N ALA A 23 -46.11 -10.74 -1.04
CA ALA A 23 -47.20 -11.50 -1.65
C ALA A 23 -47.37 -11.14 -3.13
N PHE A 24 -47.35 -9.85 -3.47
CA PHE A 24 -47.65 -9.37 -4.83
C PHE A 24 -46.43 -8.84 -5.57
N GLY A 25 -45.28 -8.78 -4.89
CA GLY A 25 -44.00 -8.42 -5.49
C GLY A 25 -42.93 -8.18 -4.44
N ALA A 26 -41.67 -8.31 -4.84
CA ALA A 26 -40.51 -8.05 -4.00
C ALA A 26 -39.42 -7.37 -4.81
N ALA A 27 -38.84 -6.31 -4.26
CA ALA A 27 -37.69 -5.63 -4.82
C ALA A 27 -36.61 -5.53 -3.75
N SER A 28 -35.43 -6.04 -4.06
CA SER A 28 -34.25 -5.93 -3.20
C SER A 28 -33.12 -5.26 -3.97
N VAL A 29 -32.48 -4.31 -3.31
CA VAL A 29 -31.29 -3.64 -3.82
C VAL A 29 -30.26 -3.61 -2.70
N SER A 30 -29.04 -4.00 -3.02
CA SER A 30 -27.88 -3.97 -2.12
C SER A 30 -26.71 -3.34 -2.86
N VAL A 31 -25.99 -2.44 -2.18
CA VAL A 31 -24.78 -1.81 -2.70
C VAL A 31 -23.66 -1.99 -1.69
N GLY A 32 -22.58 -2.65 -2.09
CA GLY A 32 -21.39 -2.83 -1.29
C GLY A 32 -20.67 -1.49 -1.07
N GLY A 33 -20.07 -1.31 0.09
CA GLY A 33 -19.32 -0.11 0.43
C GLY A 33 -17.97 -0.06 -0.28
N SER A 34 -17.49 1.13 -0.63
CA SER A 34 -16.15 1.31 -1.20
C SER A 34 -15.05 1.10 -0.15
N ALA A 35 -13.86 0.72 -0.62
CA ALA A 35 -12.69 0.46 0.19
C ALA A 35 -11.94 1.73 0.61
N GLY A 36 -11.10 1.61 1.65
CA GLY A 36 -10.19 2.68 2.08
C GLY A 36 -8.85 2.63 1.36
N ASN A 37 -8.31 3.79 0.96
CA ASN A 37 -7.00 3.92 0.30
C ASN A 37 -5.83 3.35 1.11
N GLY A 38 -4.81 2.85 0.41
CA GLY A 38 -3.51 2.52 1.00
C GLY A 38 -2.77 3.78 1.46
N GLY A 39 -2.00 3.65 2.54
CA GLY A 39 -1.15 4.70 3.09
C GLY A 39 0.17 4.84 2.34
N ASN A 40 0.69 6.06 2.27
CA ASN A 40 1.99 6.33 1.63
C ASN A 40 3.15 5.85 2.52
N GLY A 41 4.22 5.38 1.90
CA GLY A 41 5.51 5.17 2.55
C GLY A 41 6.11 6.52 2.96
N GLY A 42 6.76 6.55 4.12
CA GLY A 42 7.42 7.74 4.64
C GLY A 42 8.77 7.99 3.97
N SER A 43 9.30 9.21 4.16
CA SER A 43 10.65 9.56 3.72
C SER A 43 11.67 8.72 4.47
N VAL A 44 12.64 8.16 3.76
CA VAL A 44 13.79 7.48 4.36
C VAL A 44 15.04 8.27 4.03
N THR A 45 15.70 8.79 5.08
CA THR A 45 16.87 9.64 4.94
C THR A 45 18.09 9.01 5.59
N LEU A 46 19.18 8.97 4.84
CA LEU A 46 20.50 8.67 5.37
C LEU A 46 21.37 9.92 5.36
N SER A 47 21.75 10.36 6.56
CA SER A 47 22.71 11.45 6.76
C SER A 47 24.09 10.88 7.09
N GLY A 48 25.12 11.28 6.34
CA GLY A 48 26.49 10.86 6.60
C GLY A 48 27.48 12.01 6.38
N SER A 49 28.25 12.37 7.42
CA SER A 49 29.38 13.30 7.29
C SER A 49 30.57 12.62 6.59
N GLY A 50 31.42 13.40 5.93
CA GLY A 50 32.45 13.00 4.95
C GLY A 50 33.54 11.98 5.35
N SER A 51 33.36 11.23 6.44
CA SER A 51 34.24 10.14 6.88
C SER A 51 33.52 8.79 7.02
N ALA A 52 32.26 8.68 6.62
CA ALA A 52 31.53 7.42 6.69
C ALA A 52 32.10 6.37 5.72
N SER A 53 32.18 5.11 6.12
CA SER A 53 32.54 4.01 5.22
C SER A 53 31.53 2.88 5.32
N VAL A 54 31.15 2.32 4.18
CA VAL A 54 30.27 1.15 4.06
C VAL A 54 31.12 0.00 3.56
N GLN A 55 31.22 -1.06 4.35
CA GLN A 55 32.01 -2.25 4.02
C GLN A 55 31.13 -3.50 4.03
N THR A 56 31.24 -4.31 2.99
CA THR A 56 30.55 -5.61 2.86
C THR A 56 31.57 -6.68 2.48
N GLY A 57 31.98 -7.46 3.49
CA GLY A 57 33.00 -8.49 3.32
C GLY A 57 32.46 -9.93 3.25
N GLY A 58 31.22 -10.15 3.66
CA GLY A 58 30.57 -11.45 3.54
C GLY A 58 29.95 -11.65 2.16
N ASP A 59 29.95 -12.89 1.67
CA ASP A 59 29.16 -13.30 0.51
C ASP A 59 27.67 -13.01 0.77
N ASP A 60 26.95 -12.59 -0.28
CA ASP A 60 25.50 -12.29 -0.26
C ASP A 60 25.08 -11.24 0.80
N SER A 61 26.01 -10.40 1.25
CA SER A 61 25.77 -9.39 2.30
C SER A 61 25.31 -8.05 1.74
N VAL A 62 24.49 -7.33 2.52
CA VAL A 62 24.04 -5.97 2.20
C VAL A 62 24.59 -4.97 3.23
N GLY A 63 25.24 -3.91 2.75
CA GLY A 63 25.89 -2.91 3.60
C GLY A 63 24.88 -1.90 4.14
N VAL A 64 24.24 -1.16 3.24
CA VAL A 64 23.19 -0.19 3.55
C VAL A 64 21.96 -0.52 2.71
N MET A 65 20.80 -0.58 3.33
CA MET A 65 19.54 -0.67 2.62
C MET A 65 18.54 0.36 3.17
N LEU A 66 18.06 1.23 2.28
CA LEU A 66 17.02 2.21 2.55
C LEU A 66 15.82 1.91 1.66
N GLN A 67 14.66 1.69 2.27
CA GLN A 67 13.47 1.28 1.54
C GLN A 67 12.24 2.06 2.00
N SER A 68 11.57 2.74 1.08
CA SER A 68 10.23 3.28 1.31
C SER A 68 9.23 2.54 0.44
N VAL A 69 8.20 1.98 1.05
CA VAL A 69 7.14 1.22 0.37
C VAL A 69 5.79 1.84 0.67
N GLY A 70 5.02 2.15 -0.37
CA GLY A 70 3.61 2.50 -0.24
C GLY A 70 2.76 1.27 0.10
N GLY A 71 1.75 1.43 0.97
CA GLY A 71 0.84 0.36 1.32
C GLY A 71 -0.12 0.02 0.18
N GLY A 72 -0.61 -1.23 0.13
CA GLY A 72 -1.58 -1.66 -0.88
C GLY A 72 -2.96 -1.00 -0.70
N GLY A 73 -3.76 -0.94 -1.77
CA GLY A 73 -5.15 -0.47 -1.74
C GLY A 73 -6.11 -1.42 -1.02
N GLY A 74 -7.33 -0.95 -0.75
CA GLY A 74 -8.38 -1.70 -0.05
C GLY A 74 -9.32 -2.46 -0.99
N ASN A 75 -10.04 -3.43 -0.45
CA ASN A 75 -11.02 -4.22 -1.20
C ASN A 75 -12.45 -3.68 -1.00
N GLY A 76 -13.20 -3.55 -2.09
CA GLY A 76 -14.60 -3.19 -2.11
C GLY A 76 -15.47 -4.21 -1.38
N GLY A 77 -16.58 -3.73 -0.83
CA GLY A 77 -17.55 -4.55 -0.11
C GLY A 77 -18.40 -5.40 -1.04
N TYR A 78 -18.80 -6.58 -0.60
CA TYR A 78 -19.72 -7.42 -1.36
C TYR A 78 -21.17 -6.90 -1.28
N ALA A 79 -22.00 -7.30 -2.23
CA ALA A 79 -23.42 -6.99 -2.24
C ALA A 79 -24.26 -8.23 -2.57
N VAL A 80 -25.21 -8.55 -1.69
CA VAL A 80 -26.12 -9.69 -1.84
C VAL A 80 -27.57 -9.18 -1.81
N SER A 81 -28.31 -9.43 -2.88
CA SER A 81 -29.73 -9.10 -2.98
C SER A 81 -30.57 -10.34 -3.23
N VAL A 82 -31.65 -10.48 -2.47
CA VAL A 82 -32.60 -11.59 -2.58
C VAL A 82 -34.01 -11.03 -2.59
N ALA A 83 -34.78 -11.35 -3.64
CA ALA A 83 -36.19 -11.01 -3.73
C ALA A 83 -37.02 -12.27 -4.01
N ALA A 84 -38.09 -12.47 -3.23
CA ALA A 84 -39.01 -13.59 -3.40
C ALA A 84 -40.47 -13.12 -3.35
N SER A 85 -41.32 -13.66 -4.22
CA SER A 85 -42.76 -13.38 -4.20
C SER A 85 -43.59 -14.63 -4.53
N GLY A 86 -44.80 -14.74 -3.98
CA GLY A 86 -45.56 -16.00 -4.02
C GLY A 86 -47.08 -15.89 -4.21
N GLY A 87 -47.61 -14.70 -4.52
CA GLY A 87 -49.03 -14.49 -4.80
C GLY A 87 -49.42 -14.78 -6.25
N PRO A 88 -50.74 -14.77 -6.55
CA PRO A 88 -51.27 -15.17 -7.86
C PRO A 88 -50.88 -14.22 -9.02
N VAL A 89 -50.50 -12.98 -8.70
CA VAL A 89 -49.82 -12.06 -9.60
C VAL A 89 -48.60 -11.55 -8.85
N SER A 90 -47.40 -11.89 -9.30
CA SER A 90 -46.17 -11.57 -8.57
C SER A 90 -44.98 -11.31 -9.49
N GLY A 91 -44.02 -10.52 -9.00
CA GLY A 91 -42.76 -10.23 -9.66
C GLY A 91 -41.65 -10.00 -8.64
N SER A 92 -40.45 -10.48 -8.94
CA SER A 92 -39.27 -10.33 -8.07
C SER A 92 -38.12 -9.67 -8.82
N LEU A 93 -37.53 -8.64 -8.21
CA LEU A 93 -36.34 -7.96 -8.69
C LEU A 93 -35.26 -7.95 -7.60
N ALA A 94 -34.06 -8.42 -7.94
CA ALA A 94 -32.90 -8.37 -7.08
C ALA A 94 -31.73 -7.71 -7.82
N VAL A 95 -31.14 -6.68 -7.23
CA VAL A 95 -30.01 -5.94 -7.81
C VAL A 95 -28.89 -5.81 -6.77
N GLY A 96 -27.77 -6.48 -7.02
CA GLY A 96 -26.54 -6.32 -6.25
C GLY A 96 -25.49 -5.53 -7.02
N VAL A 97 -24.91 -4.51 -6.40
CA VAL A 97 -23.76 -3.75 -6.92
C VAL A 97 -22.61 -3.87 -5.93
N GLY A 98 -21.50 -4.50 -6.32
CA GLY A 98 -20.29 -4.57 -5.49
C GLY A 98 -19.74 -3.18 -5.18
N GLY A 99 -18.95 -3.08 -4.12
CA GLY A 99 -18.27 -1.86 -3.75
C GLY A 99 -16.97 -1.68 -4.52
N ASP A 100 -16.46 -0.46 -4.61
CA ASP A 100 -15.21 -0.20 -5.33
C ASP A 100 -13.98 -0.52 -4.50
N GLY A 101 -12.93 -1.03 -5.15
CA GLY A 101 -11.58 -1.01 -4.62
C GLY A 101 -11.00 0.40 -4.58
N SER A 102 -9.84 0.55 -3.94
CA SER A 102 -9.18 1.86 -3.81
C SER A 102 -7.75 1.86 -4.35
N ALA A 103 -7.13 3.03 -4.49
CA ALA A 103 -5.71 3.11 -4.85
C ALA A 103 -4.81 2.62 -3.71
N GLY A 104 -3.60 2.15 -4.07
CA GLY A 104 -2.50 1.97 -3.12
C GLY A 104 -1.79 3.30 -2.83
N GLY A 105 -0.97 3.31 -1.78
CA GLY A 105 -0.14 4.46 -1.43
C GLY A 105 1.14 4.53 -2.27
N THR A 106 1.77 5.69 -2.32
CA THR A 106 3.06 5.88 -3.00
C THR A 106 4.23 5.54 -2.10
N GLY A 107 5.37 5.16 -2.68
CA GLY A 107 6.64 5.13 -1.96
C GLY A 107 7.10 6.55 -1.65
N GLY A 108 7.66 6.74 -0.46
CA GLY A 108 8.24 8.02 -0.05
C GLY A 108 9.63 8.25 -0.66
N PRO A 109 10.13 9.50 -0.65
CA PRO A 109 11.47 9.79 -1.14
C PRO A 109 12.52 9.05 -0.31
N VAL A 110 13.51 8.47 -1.01
CA VAL A 110 14.70 7.89 -0.39
C VAL A 110 15.87 8.81 -0.71
N THR A 111 16.37 9.48 0.33
CA THR A 111 17.39 10.54 0.17
C THR A 111 18.66 10.17 0.93
N VAL A 112 19.78 10.32 0.24
CA VAL A 112 21.12 10.18 0.82
C VAL A 112 21.84 11.50 0.64
N GLY A 113 22.41 12.04 1.72
CA GLY A 113 23.05 13.34 1.66
C GLY A 113 23.62 13.79 3.00
N GLN A 114 24.15 15.00 3.00
CA GLN A 114 24.49 15.73 4.22
C GLN A 114 23.35 16.66 4.57
N PHE A 115 22.99 16.73 5.85
CA PHE A 115 21.94 17.58 6.35
C PHE A 115 22.51 18.44 7.49
N ASN A 116 22.12 19.72 7.54
CA ASN A 116 22.45 20.56 8.69
C ASN A 116 21.60 20.18 9.92
N SER A 117 21.89 20.77 11.07
CA SER A 117 21.17 20.52 12.33
C SER A 117 19.67 20.88 12.27
N SER A 118 19.25 21.64 11.26
CA SER A 118 17.85 21.99 11.00
C SER A 118 17.18 21.07 9.96
N GLY A 119 17.86 20.00 9.51
CA GLY A 119 17.31 19.00 8.59
C GLY A 119 17.32 19.41 7.10
N VAL A 120 18.00 20.51 6.73
CA VAL A 120 18.10 20.95 5.34
C VAL A 120 19.27 20.26 4.67
N ALA A 121 19.04 19.67 3.49
CA ALA A 121 20.09 19.03 2.69
C ALA A 121 21.12 20.08 2.25
N THR A 122 22.37 19.89 2.65
CA THR A 122 23.52 20.74 2.30
C THR A 122 24.37 20.15 1.18
N ALA A 123 24.28 18.83 0.97
CA ALA A 123 24.87 18.13 -0.17
C ALA A 123 24.09 16.86 -0.46
N ALA A 124 23.89 16.53 -1.74
CA ALA A 124 23.31 15.25 -2.15
C ALA A 124 24.41 14.19 -2.30
N GLY A 125 24.03 12.93 -2.05
CA GLY A 125 24.91 11.78 -2.22
C GLY A 125 25.70 11.39 -0.97
N PHE A 126 26.25 10.19 -1.02
CA PHE A 126 27.13 9.66 0.01
C PHE A 126 28.56 10.13 -0.25
N ALA A 127 29.13 10.94 0.63
CA ALA A 127 30.50 11.47 0.50
C ALA A 127 31.58 10.51 1.04
N GLY A 128 31.18 9.31 1.48
CA GLY A 128 32.06 8.30 2.06
C GLY A 128 32.54 7.24 1.07
N THR A 129 33.29 6.25 1.56
CA THR A 129 33.78 5.13 0.74
C THR A 129 32.85 3.93 0.84
N VAL A 130 32.53 3.30 -0.30
CA VAL A 130 31.80 2.02 -0.33
C VAL A 130 32.76 0.93 -0.83
N VAL A 131 33.00 -0.07 0.00
CA VAL A 131 33.87 -1.22 -0.31
C VAL A 131 33.05 -2.51 -0.23
N THR A 132 33.00 -3.21 -1.36
CA THR A 132 32.30 -4.49 -1.55
C THR A 132 33.36 -5.54 -1.89
N THR A 133 33.66 -6.44 -0.97
CA THR A 133 34.65 -7.52 -1.17
C THR A 133 34.03 -8.92 -1.16
N GLY A 134 32.82 -9.09 -0.63
CA GLY A 134 32.09 -10.37 -0.67
C GLY A 134 31.47 -10.67 -2.04
N ASN A 135 31.35 -11.94 -2.41
CA ASN A 135 30.72 -12.36 -3.66
C ASN A 135 29.20 -12.11 -3.62
N ARG A 136 28.62 -11.57 -4.71
CA ARG A 136 27.19 -11.16 -4.80
C ARG A 136 26.73 -10.17 -3.71
N SER A 137 27.68 -9.45 -3.10
CA SER A 137 27.37 -8.47 -2.05
C SER A 137 26.88 -7.14 -2.64
N THR A 138 26.02 -6.45 -1.89
CA THR A 138 25.49 -5.13 -2.25
C THR A 138 26.03 -4.09 -1.26
N GLY A 139 26.74 -3.08 -1.76
CA GLY A 139 27.26 -2.00 -0.93
C GLY A 139 26.14 -1.14 -0.34
N MET A 140 25.37 -0.48 -1.21
CA MET A 140 24.20 0.31 -0.82
C MET A 140 23.03 0.08 -1.78
N LEU A 141 21.82 -0.01 -1.24
CA LEU A 141 20.58 -0.20 -1.97
C LEU A 141 19.53 0.82 -1.51
N PHE A 142 18.90 1.51 -2.47
CA PHE A 142 17.90 2.55 -2.24
C PHE A 142 16.67 2.25 -3.08
N GLN A 143 15.50 2.12 -2.45
CA GLN A 143 14.28 1.79 -3.17
C GLN A 143 13.09 2.60 -2.66
N SER A 144 12.42 3.28 -3.58
CA SER A 144 11.08 3.83 -3.36
C SER A 144 10.10 3.04 -4.22
N VAL A 145 9.18 2.32 -3.58
CA VAL A 145 8.25 1.41 -4.24
C VAL A 145 6.82 1.85 -3.95
N GLY A 146 6.01 2.02 -4.98
CA GLY A 146 4.58 2.27 -4.84
C GLY A 146 3.81 1.01 -4.41
N GLY A 147 2.70 1.18 -3.72
CA GLY A 147 1.76 0.13 -3.38
C GLY A 147 0.87 -0.26 -4.57
N GLY A 148 0.39 -1.49 -4.56
CA GLY A 148 -0.59 -1.99 -5.54
C GLY A 148 -2.00 -1.44 -5.29
N GLY A 149 -2.83 -1.42 -6.32
CA GLY A 149 -4.25 -1.06 -6.21
C GLY A 149 -5.10 -2.09 -5.46
N GLY A 150 -6.34 -1.71 -5.18
CA GLY A 150 -7.34 -2.50 -4.48
C GLY A 150 -8.35 -3.17 -5.44
N ASN A 151 -9.07 -4.16 -4.93
CA ASN A 151 -10.07 -4.92 -5.69
C ASN A 151 -11.46 -4.34 -5.48
N GLY A 152 -12.29 -4.26 -6.51
CA GLY A 152 -13.74 -3.98 -6.41
C GLY A 152 -14.56 -5.25 -6.58
#